data_AF-A0A1E2RZR5-F1
#
_entry.id   AF-A0A1E2RZR5-F1
#
_cell.length_a   1.000
_cell.length_b   1.000
_cell.length_c   1.000
_cell.angle_alpha   90.00
_cell.angle_beta   90.00
_cell.angle_gamma   90.00
#
_symmetry.space_group_name_H-M   'P 1'
#
loop_
_entity.id
_entity.type
_entity.pdbx_description
1 polymer ?
#
loop_
_entity_poly.entity_id
_entity_poly.type
_entity_poly.pdbx_seq_one_letter_code
_entity_poly.pdbx_strand_id
1 'polypeptide(L)'
;MIVDALRLYDQECLSNPKTGERGDCTRACVRTLAQCDLEDLPHPVARDGGWNDDFYEALEAAGLVLNFCRCRDGIDYSPLPRVVAAGGPTVRTDPEKGNVTHMVIWDRVAERCLHDPHPSRAGLLSVESFYWLERLEVAA
;
A
#
# COMPACT_ATOMS: atom_id res chain seq x y z
N MET A 1 11.99 11.12 -19.31
CA MET A 1 10.84 10.22 -19.44
C MET A 1 9.71 10.82 -18.62
N ILE A 2 8.65 11.23 -19.31
CA ILE A 2 7.40 11.62 -18.67
C ILE A 2 6.87 10.33 -18.05
N VAL A 3 6.71 10.31 -16.73
CA VAL A 3 5.91 9.27 -16.07
C VAL A 3 4.52 9.47 -16.68
N ASP A 4 4.05 8.52 -17.49
CA ASP A 4 2.64 8.50 -17.89
C ASP A 4 1.81 8.68 -16.61
N ALA A 5 0.77 9.50 -16.69
CA ALA A 5 0.00 9.90 -15.51
C ALA A 5 -0.51 8.64 -14.80
N LEU A 6 0.07 8.32 -13.63
CA LEU A 6 -0.32 7.20 -12.80
C LEU A 6 -1.83 7.27 -12.56
N ARG A 7 -2.56 6.19 -12.85
CA ARG A 7 -3.95 6.07 -12.40
C ARG A 7 -3.93 5.88 -10.89
N LEU A 8 -4.47 6.85 -10.16
CA LEU A 8 -4.52 6.86 -8.71
C LEU A 8 -5.87 6.31 -8.22
N TYR A 9 -5.83 5.48 -7.19
CA TYR A 9 -7.03 4.91 -6.59
C TYR A 9 -7.16 5.35 -5.13
N ASP A 10 -8.39 5.68 -4.73
CA ASP A 10 -8.72 5.98 -3.34
C ASP A 10 -9.14 4.72 -2.60
N GLN A 11 -8.98 4.74 -1.28
CA GLN A 11 -9.46 3.66 -0.43
C GLN A 11 -11.00 3.71 -0.36
N GLU A 12 -11.65 2.55 -0.43
CA GLU A 12 -13.11 2.45 -0.47
C GLU A 12 -13.70 2.12 0.91
N CYS A 13 -12.89 1.53 1.79
CA CYS A 13 -13.25 1.17 3.16
C CYS A 13 -12.42 2.01 4.15
N LEU A 14 -13.11 2.68 5.08
CA LEU A 14 -12.45 3.39 6.18
C LEU A 14 -12.35 2.47 7.40
N SER A 15 -11.23 2.58 8.13
CA SER A 15 -11.10 1.89 9.41
C SER A 15 -12.08 2.51 10.42
N ASN A 16 -12.77 1.66 11.18
CA ASN A 16 -13.65 2.08 12.25
C ASN A 16 -13.42 1.20 13.48
N PRO A 17 -12.76 1.70 14.53
CA PRO A 17 -12.46 0.90 15.71
C PRO A 17 -13.72 0.40 16.43
N LYS A 18 -14.80 1.18 16.41
CA LYS A 18 -16.03 0.86 17.14
C LYS A 18 -16.75 -0.36 16.58
N THR A 19 -16.66 -0.57 15.27
CA THR A 19 -17.30 -1.68 14.55
C THR A 19 -16.30 -2.78 14.20
N GLY A 20 -15.00 -2.52 14.37
CA GLY A 20 -13.93 -3.42 13.96
C GLY A 20 -13.62 -3.38 12.47
N GLU A 21 -14.26 -2.50 11.68
CA GLU A 21 -13.98 -2.36 10.25
C GLU A 21 -12.53 -1.94 10.03
N ARG A 22 -11.91 -2.56 9.02
CA ARG A 22 -10.52 -2.31 8.64
C ARG A 22 -10.50 -1.46 7.38
N GLY A 23 -9.53 -0.56 7.31
CA GLY A 23 -9.33 0.24 6.11
C GLY A 23 -8.59 -0.55 5.03
N ASP A 24 -8.85 -0.23 3.78
CA ASP A 24 -8.29 -0.92 2.60
C ASP A 24 -7.21 -0.06 1.88
N CYS A 25 -6.51 0.81 2.60
CA CYS A 25 -5.46 1.66 2.02
C CYS A 25 -4.38 0.87 1.24
N THR A 26 -4.03 -0.35 1.70
CA THR A 26 -3.14 -1.27 0.97
C THR A 26 -3.73 -1.65 -0.39
N ARG A 27 -5.03 -1.94 -0.47
CA ARG A 27 -5.73 -2.32 -1.71
C ARG A 27 -5.67 -1.19 -2.74
N ALA A 28 -5.97 0.02 -2.31
CA ALA A 28 -5.88 1.21 -3.16
C ALA A 28 -4.44 1.47 -3.65
N CYS A 29 -3.44 1.29 -2.77
CA CYS A 29 -2.05 1.43 -3.15
C CYS A 29 -1.62 0.35 -4.16
N VAL A 30 -2.01 -0.90 -3.95
CA VAL A 30 -1.71 -2.01 -4.85
C VAL A 30 -2.36 -1.80 -6.22
N ARG A 31 -3.63 -1.39 -6.29
CA ARG A 31 -4.27 -1.01 -7.58
C ARG A 31 -3.51 0.10 -8.29
N THR A 32 -3.04 1.10 -7.52
CA THR A 32 -2.20 2.18 -8.06
C THR A 32 -0.82 1.69 -8.49
N LEU A 33 -0.20 0.71 -7.85
CA LEU A 33 1.09 0.20 -8.34
C LEU A 33 0.91 -0.74 -9.55
N ALA A 34 -0.17 -1.50 -9.59
CA ALA A 34 -0.41 -2.50 -10.62
C ALA A 34 -0.70 -1.86 -11.98
N GLN A 35 -1.33 -0.67 -11.98
CA GLN A 35 -1.77 0.06 -13.18
C GLN A 35 -2.60 -0.81 -14.16
N CYS A 36 -3.18 -1.91 -13.67
CA CYS A 36 -4.14 -2.74 -14.36
C CYS A 36 -5.45 -2.77 -13.55
N ASP A 37 -6.50 -3.27 -14.18
CA ASP A 37 -7.77 -3.40 -13.49
C ASP A 37 -7.79 -4.64 -12.61
N LEU A 38 -8.02 -4.41 -11.32
CA LEU A 38 -8.13 -5.43 -10.29
C LEU A 38 -9.44 -5.18 -9.52
N GLU A 39 -10.56 -5.05 -10.24
CA GLU A 39 -11.87 -4.67 -9.66
C GLU A 39 -12.29 -5.62 -8.53
N ASP A 40 -12.01 -6.92 -8.68
CA ASP A 40 -12.37 -7.97 -7.72
C ASP A 40 -11.28 -8.25 -6.68
N LEU A 41 -10.31 -7.33 -6.49
CA LEU A 41 -9.24 -7.54 -5.51
C LEU A 41 -9.83 -7.60 -4.08
N PRO A 42 -9.64 -8.73 -3.35
CA PRO A 42 -10.20 -8.89 -2.02
C PRO A 42 -9.73 -7.84 -1.02
N HIS A 43 -10.41 -7.72 0.12
CA HIS A 43 -9.91 -6.87 1.20
C HIS A 43 -8.58 -7.44 1.73
N PRO A 44 -7.54 -6.63 1.95
CA PRO A 44 -6.20 -7.13 2.29
C PRO A 44 -6.08 -7.63 3.74
N VAL A 45 -7.01 -7.23 4.61
CA VAL A 45 -7.05 -7.64 6.03
C VAL A 45 -8.22 -8.58 6.25
N ALA A 46 -7.95 -9.75 6.84
CA ALA A 46 -8.94 -10.75 7.20
C ALA A 46 -9.75 -10.35 8.44
N ARG A 47 -10.83 -11.08 8.73
CA ARG A 47 -11.75 -10.77 9.84
C ARG A 47 -11.10 -10.88 11.22
N ASP A 48 -10.11 -11.74 11.37
CA ASP A 48 -9.33 -11.91 12.60
C ASP A 48 -8.26 -10.82 12.78
N GLY A 49 -8.10 -9.93 11.80
CA GLY A 49 -7.10 -8.87 11.79
C GLY A 49 -5.74 -9.28 11.20
N GLY A 50 -5.60 -10.53 10.76
CA GLY A 50 -4.46 -10.98 9.97
C GLY A 50 -4.51 -10.47 8.53
N TRP A 51 -3.49 -10.80 7.74
CA TRP A 51 -3.56 -10.60 6.30
C TRP A 51 -4.52 -11.62 5.67
N ASN A 52 -5.20 -11.21 4.61
CA ASN A 52 -6.12 -12.07 3.88
C ASN A 52 -5.39 -12.83 2.78
N ASP A 53 -5.35 -14.16 2.86
CA ASP A 53 -4.67 -14.99 1.86
C ASP A 53 -5.32 -14.86 0.47
N ASP A 54 -6.66 -14.74 0.40
CA ASP A 54 -7.38 -14.53 -0.86
C ASP A 54 -6.88 -13.28 -1.62
N PHE A 55 -6.43 -12.25 -0.88
CA PHE A 55 -5.86 -11.05 -1.49
C PHE A 55 -4.54 -11.35 -2.21
N TYR A 56 -3.66 -12.15 -1.61
CA TYR A 56 -2.39 -12.53 -2.20
C TYR A 56 -2.59 -13.52 -3.35
N GLU A 57 -3.48 -14.50 -3.20
CA GLU A 57 -3.83 -15.44 -4.27
C GLU A 57 -4.38 -14.71 -5.50
N ALA A 58 -5.22 -13.68 -5.31
CA ALA A 58 -5.71 -12.86 -6.40
C ALA A 58 -4.59 -12.06 -7.11
N LEU A 59 -3.58 -11.58 -6.36
CA LEU A 59 -2.42 -10.93 -6.97
C LEU A 59 -1.56 -11.91 -7.77
N GLU A 60 -1.30 -13.09 -7.23
CA GLU A 60 -0.54 -14.14 -7.93
C GLU A 60 -1.27 -14.60 -9.20
N ALA A 61 -2.60 -14.77 -9.13
CA ALA A 61 -3.43 -15.07 -10.30
C ALA A 61 -3.38 -13.97 -11.37
N ALA A 62 -3.14 -12.72 -10.97
CA ALA A 62 -2.88 -11.59 -11.88
C ALA A 62 -1.41 -11.51 -12.35
N GLY A 63 -0.57 -12.48 -11.98
CA GLY A 63 0.85 -12.51 -12.30
C GLY A 63 1.67 -11.47 -11.53
N LEU A 64 1.25 -11.10 -10.32
CA LEU A 64 1.85 -10.07 -9.48
C LEU A 64 2.23 -10.62 -8.11
N VAL A 65 3.35 -10.16 -7.57
CA VAL A 65 3.75 -10.40 -6.17
C VAL A 65 3.91 -9.08 -5.45
N LEU A 66 3.31 -8.96 -4.26
CA LEU A 66 3.51 -7.83 -3.37
C LEU A 66 4.70 -8.10 -2.44
N ASN A 67 5.81 -7.45 -2.74
CA ASN A 67 7.01 -7.50 -1.91
C ASN A 67 6.96 -6.43 -0.81
N PHE A 68 7.75 -6.66 0.24
CA PHE A 68 7.81 -5.81 1.42
C PHE A 68 9.22 -5.72 2.00
N CYS A 69 9.60 -4.54 2.48
CA CYS A 69 10.76 -4.37 3.35
C CYS A 69 10.51 -3.30 4.42
N ARG A 70 11.12 -3.48 5.60
CA ARG A 70 11.16 -2.44 6.64
C ARG A 70 12.30 -1.46 6.36
N CYS A 71 12.02 -0.18 6.56
CA CYS A 71 13.02 0.88 6.55
C CYS A 71 13.93 0.74 7.78
N ARG A 72 15.25 0.73 7.56
CA ARG A 72 16.29 0.60 8.59
C ARG A 72 17.51 1.40 8.15
N ASP A 73 18.19 2.01 9.12
CA ASP A 73 19.42 2.75 8.87
C ASP A 73 20.50 1.86 8.25
N GLY A 74 21.21 2.39 7.26
CA GLY A 74 22.32 1.70 6.59
C GLY A 74 21.91 0.67 5.53
N ILE A 75 20.62 0.51 5.23
CA ILE A 75 20.15 -0.33 4.12
C ILE A 75 20.08 0.50 2.83
N ASP A 76 20.64 -0.06 1.76
CA ASP A 76 20.51 0.52 0.42
C ASP A 76 19.17 0.11 -0.22
N TYR A 77 18.33 1.11 -0.47
CA TYR A 77 17.04 0.97 -1.14
C TYR A 77 17.10 1.39 -2.62
N SER A 78 18.28 1.67 -3.16
CA SER A 78 18.48 1.99 -4.59
C SER A 78 17.99 0.91 -5.56
N PRO A 79 17.95 -0.40 -5.22
CA PRO A 79 17.40 -1.42 -6.11
C PRO A 79 15.87 -1.40 -6.23
N LEU A 80 15.16 -0.73 -5.31
CA LEU A 80 13.70 -0.68 -5.35
C LEU A 80 13.21 0.22 -6.50
N PRO A 81 11.99 -0.03 -7.03
CA PRO A 81 11.36 0.89 -7.96
C PRO A 81 11.29 2.32 -7.42
N ARG A 82 11.32 3.32 -8.31
CA ARG A 82 11.18 4.73 -7.90
C ARG A 82 9.85 5.00 -7.20
N VAL A 83 8.76 4.47 -7.75
CA VAL A 83 7.41 4.62 -7.19
C VAL A 83 7.07 3.34 -6.43
N VAL A 84 6.77 3.50 -5.15
CA VAL A 84 6.45 2.42 -4.21
C VAL A 84 5.24 2.81 -3.38
N ALA A 85 4.67 1.84 -2.67
CA ALA A 85 3.79 2.15 -1.56
C ALA A 85 4.63 2.24 -0.28
N ALA A 86 4.50 3.35 0.45
CA ALA A 86 5.17 3.58 1.72
C ALA A 86 4.19 3.35 2.86
N GLY A 87 4.61 2.62 3.89
CA GLY A 87 3.84 2.37 5.10
C GLY A 87 4.46 3.00 6.34
N GLY A 88 3.64 3.51 7.25
CA GLY A 88 4.10 4.09 8.52
C GLY A 88 2.96 4.67 9.36
N PRO A 89 3.27 5.27 10.51
CA PRO A 89 2.28 5.94 11.35
C PRO A 89 1.75 7.19 10.66
N THR A 90 0.47 7.49 10.83
CA THR A 90 -0.15 8.75 10.41
C THR A 90 -0.62 9.56 11.62
N VAL A 91 -0.85 10.86 11.44
CA VAL A 91 -1.45 11.73 12.48
C VAL A 91 -2.89 11.34 12.83
N ARG A 92 -3.52 10.49 12.02
CA ARG A 92 -4.85 9.97 12.32
C ARG A 92 -4.74 9.04 13.54
N THR A 93 -5.44 9.42 14.59
CA THR A 93 -5.44 8.68 15.86
C THR A 93 -6.67 7.81 15.99
N ASP A 94 -6.44 6.58 16.42
CA ASP A 94 -7.44 5.70 17.00
C ASP A 94 -7.44 5.90 18.53
N PRO A 95 -8.59 6.18 19.17
CA PRO A 95 -8.65 6.41 20.62
C PRO A 95 -8.11 5.26 21.47
N GLU A 96 -8.14 4.03 20.96
CA GLU A 96 -7.70 2.83 21.69
C GLU A 96 -6.27 2.42 21.32
N LYS A 97 -5.85 2.67 20.07
CA LYS A 97 -4.56 2.20 19.55
C LYS A 97 -3.50 3.29 19.35
N GLY A 98 -3.86 4.56 19.52
CA GLY A 98 -2.99 5.68 19.20
C GLY A 98 -2.87 5.89 17.69
N ASN A 99 -1.69 6.24 17.20
CA ASN A 99 -1.48 6.46 15.76
C ASN A 99 -1.72 5.17 14.97
N VAL A 100 -2.55 5.24 13.93
CA VAL A 100 -2.79 4.09 13.06
C VAL A 100 -1.67 3.96 12.02
N THR A 101 -1.37 2.73 11.62
CA THR A 101 -0.54 2.47 10.44
C THR A 101 -1.34 2.77 9.19
N HIS A 102 -0.70 3.40 8.21
CA HIS A 102 -1.31 3.79 6.95
C HIS A 102 -0.35 3.55 5.78
N MET A 103 -0.90 3.48 4.56
CA MET A 103 -0.12 3.30 3.33
C MET A 103 -0.44 4.38 2.32
N VAL A 104 0.60 4.93 1.67
CA VAL A 104 0.51 5.96 0.63
C VAL A 104 1.38 5.60 -0.57
N ILE A 105 1.14 6.19 -1.73
CA ILE A 105 2.03 6.11 -2.89
C ILE A 105 3.13 7.16 -2.74
N TRP A 106 4.37 6.72 -2.92
CA TRP A 106 5.57 7.48 -2.59
C TRP A 106 6.57 7.46 -3.76
N ASP A 107 7.14 8.62 -4.07
CA ASP A 107 8.32 8.75 -4.93
C ASP A 107 9.55 8.64 -4.04
N ARG A 108 10.18 7.46 -4.03
CA ARG A 108 11.32 7.17 -3.14
C ARG A 108 12.54 8.03 -3.44
N VAL A 109 12.72 8.44 -4.68
CA VAL A 109 13.88 9.21 -5.13
C VAL A 109 13.69 10.71 -4.86
N ALA A 110 12.48 11.22 -5.06
CA ALA A 110 12.15 12.61 -4.75
C ALA A 110 11.68 12.83 -3.30
N GLU A 111 11.63 11.76 -2.50
CA GLU A 111 11.22 11.73 -1.10
C GLU A 111 9.91 12.48 -0.84
N ARG A 112 8.88 12.17 -1.63
CA ARG A 112 7.57 12.82 -1.50
C ARG A 112 6.41 11.86 -1.69
N CYS A 113 5.31 12.18 -1.00
CA CYS A 113 4.02 11.53 -1.23
C CYS A 113 3.48 11.96 -2.61
N LEU A 114 3.14 10.98 -3.43
CA LEU A 114 2.45 11.19 -4.70
C LEU A 114 0.93 11.13 -4.52
N HIS A 115 0.45 10.23 -3.67
CA HIS A 115 -0.96 10.02 -3.41
C HIS A 115 -1.18 9.36 -2.05
N ASP A 116 -2.06 9.93 -1.24
CA ASP A 116 -2.53 9.29 -0.02
C ASP A 116 -3.96 8.81 -0.27
N PRO A 117 -4.27 7.50 -0.35
CA PRO A 117 -5.59 7.01 -0.73
C PRO A 117 -6.70 7.33 0.30
N HIS A 118 -6.36 7.81 1.50
CA HIS A 118 -7.34 8.21 2.50
C HIS A 118 -7.96 9.57 2.16
N PRO A 119 -9.29 9.78 2.35
CA PRO A 119 -9.94 11.05 2.04
C PRO A 119 -9.34 12.28 2.72
N SER A 120 -8.75 12.12 3.91
CA SER A 120 -8.13 13.24 4.64
C SER A 120 -6.79 13.69 4.07
N ARG A 121 -6.14 12.89 3.21
CA ARG A 121 -4.80 13.15 2.65
C ARG A 121 -3.75 13.54 3.71
N ALA A 122 -3.82 12.93 4.89
CA ALA A 122 -3.03 13.32 6.05
C ALA A 122 -1.55 12.91 5.92
N GLY A 123 -1.24 11.98 5.01
CA GLY A 123 0.10 11.45 4.81
C GLY A 123 0.59 10.60 5.99
N LEU A 124 1.92 10.46 6.05
CA LEU A 124 2.64 9.72 7.07
C LEU A 124 3.48 10.68 7.93
N LEU A 125 3.60 10.36 9.21
CA LEU A 125 4.54 11.01 10.14
C LEU A 125 5.99 10.59 9.86
N SER A 126 6.16 9.32 9.49
CA SER A 126 7.44 8.72 9.11
C SER A 126 7.19 7.59 8.11
N VAL A 127 8.14 7.35 7.22
CA VAL A 127 8.14 6.17 6.35
C VAL A 127 8.91 5.07 7.06
N GLU A 128 8.25 3.96 7.36
CA GLU A 128 8.82 2.83 8.11
C GLU A 128 8.93 1.55 7.28
N SER A 129 8.32 1.54 6.11
CA SER A 129 8.33 0.39 5.21
C SER A 129 8.06 0.80 3.77
N PHE A 130 8.55 -0.04 2.86
CA PHE A 130 8.22 0.02 1.44
C PHE A 130 7.57 -1.29 0.99
N TYR A 131 6.63 -1.15 0.07
CA TYR A 131 5.96 -2.22 -0.63
C TYR A 131 6.02 -1.95 -2.13
N TRP A 132 6.28 -2.97 -2.93
CA TRP A 132 6.33 -2.85 -4.38
C TRP A 132 5.79 -4.10 -5.05
N LEU A 133 5.33 -3.94 -6.28
CA LEU A 133 4.87 -5.06 -7.09
C LEU A 133 5.98 -5.51 -8.04
N GLU A 134 6.15 -6.82 -8.14
CA GLU A 134 6.92 -7.46 -9.19
C GLU A 134 5.99 -8.33 -10.04
N ARG A 135 6.33 -8.50 -11.32
CA ARG A 135 5.63 -9.44 -12.18
C ARG A 135 6.23 -10.83 -12.00
N LEU A 136 5.37 -11.82 -11.83
CA LEU A 136 5.79 -13.21 -11.95
C LEU A 136 6.20 -13.45 -13.40
N GLU A 137 7.46 -13.84 -13.59
CA GLU A 137 7.87 -14.37 -14.88
C GLU A 137 7.15 -15.71 -15.08
N VAL A 138 6.31 -15.78 -16.10
CA VAL A 138 5.75 -17.06 -16.52
C VAL A 138 6.92 -17.84 -17.14
N ALA A 139 7.33 -18.93 -16.49
CA ALA A 139 8.26 -19.86 -17.11
C ALA A 139 7.66 -20.30 -18.45
N ALA A 140 8.36 -19.97 -19.55
CA ALA A 140 7.95 -20.29 -20.91
C ALA A 140 7.93 -21.80 -21.17
#